data_AF-A0A4U0FHL5-F1
#
_entry.id   AF-A0A4U0FHL5-F1
#
_cell.length_a   1.000
_cell.length_b   1.000
_cell.length_c   1.000
_cell.angle_alpha   90.00
_cell.angle_beta   90.00
_cell.angle_gamma   90.00
#
_symmetry.space_group_name_H-M   'P 1'
#
loop_
_entity.id
_entity.type
_entity.pdbx_description
1 polymer ?
#
loop_
_entity_poly.entity_id
_entity_poly.type
_entity_poly.pdbx_seq_one_letter_code
_entity_poly.pdbx_strand_id
1 'polypeptide(L)' 'MIKWLNRVNLIWLFVLFLVFHVILYYSLGNDNWFSVALLASLVDTGIAAVLQFVFREEKRGVR' A
#
# COMPACT_ATOMS: atom_id res chain seq x y z
N MET A 1 15.35 -7.55 1.52
CA MET A 1 14.16 -6.67 1.52
C MET A 1 13.11 -7.13 0.50
N ILE A 2 13.44 -7.36 -0.77
CA ILE A 2 12.48 -7.74 -1.84
C ILE A 2 11.70 -9.05 -1.54
N LYS A 3 12.35 -10.07 -0.93
CA LYS A 3 11.66 -11.32 -0.53
C LYS A 3 10.58 -11.11 0.54
N TRP A 4 10.71 -10.07 1.37
CA TRP A 4 9.70 -9.74 2.38
C TRP A 4 8.47 -9.16 1.73
N LEU A 5 8.64 -8.25 0.75
CA LEU A 5 7.54 -7.61 0.02
C LEU A 5 6.60 -8.64 -0.63
N ASN A 6 7.13 -9.72 -1.22
CA ASN A 6 6.33 -10.80 -1.83
C ASN A 6 5.57 -11.70 -0.83
N ARG A 7 5.83 -11.57 0.48
CA ARG A 7 5.11 -12.31 1.53
C ARG A 7 4.10 -11.45 2.28
N VAL A 8 4.11 -10.15 2.07
CA VAL A 8 3.18 -9.22 2.71
C VAL A 8 1.81 -9.36 2.08
N ASN A 9 0.80 -9.58 2.92
CA ASN A 9 -0.59 -9.57 2.49
C ASN A 9 -1.02 -8.12 2.20
N LEU A 10 -1.36 -7.84 0.94
CA LEU A 10 -1.76 -6.51 0.46
C LEU A 10 -2.97 -5.95 1.21
N ILE A 11 -3.89 -6.80 1.68
CA ILE A 11 -5.07 -6.36 2.45
C ILE A 11 -4.63 -5.80 3.80
N TRP A 12 -3.74 -6.51 4.50
CA TRP A 12 -3.21 -6.02 5.77
C TRP A 12 -2.35 -4.77 5.61
N LEU A 13 -1.60 -4.68 4.51
CA LEU A 13 -0.83 -3.49 4.16
C LEU A 13 -1.75 -2.28 3.90
N PHE A 14 -2.85 -2.49 3.17
CA PHE A 14 -3.88 -1.47 2.95
C PHE A 14 -4.49 -0.98 4.26
N VAL A 15 -4.92 -1.91 5.13
CA VAL A 15 -5.52 -1.56 6.43
C VAL A 15 -4.54 -0.76 7.28
N LEU A 16 -3.27 -1.16 7.31
CA LEU A 16 -2.23 -0.44 8.04
C LEU A 16 -2.07 0.98 7.50
N PHE A 17 -1.88 1.15 6.18
CA PHE A 17 -1.76 2.48 5.59
C PHE A 17 -3.00 3.34 5.77
N LEU A 18 -4.19 2.76 5.66
CA LEU A 18 -5.45 3.46 5.85
C LEU A 18 -5.54 4.02 7.28
N VAL A 19 -5.24 3.22 8.31
CA VAL A 19 -5.26 3.66 9.70
C VAL A 19 -4.29 4.82 9.94
N PHE A 20 -3.05 4.72 9.44
CA PHE A 20 -2.06 5.79 9.57
C PHE A 20 -2.52 7.09 8.90
N HIS A 21 -3.02 7.01 7.66
CA HIS A 21 -3.48 8.19 6.93
C HIS A 21 -4.74 8.80 7.55
N VAL A 22 -5.67 7.98 8.04
CA VAL A 22 -6.87 8.46 8.75
C VAL A 22 -6.46 9.26 9.98
N ILE A 23 -5.57 8.71 10.82
CA ILE A 23 -5.10 9.40 12.03
C ILE A 23 -4.41 10.71 11.67
N LEU A 24 -3.54 10.71 10.65
CA LEU A 24 -2.79 11.88 10.22
C LEU A 24 -3.69 12.98 9.65
N TYR A 25 -4.55 12.66 8.68
CA TYR A 25 -5.41 13.66 8.05
C TYR A 25 -6.52 14.16 8.96
N TYR A 26 -6.99 13.31 9.88
CA TYR A 26 -7.89 13.75 10.95
C TYR A 26 -7.19 14.75 11.89
N SER A 27 -5.96 14.44 12.32
CA SER A 27 -5.16 15.34 13.18
C SER A 27 -4.84 16.68 12.52
N LEU A 28 -4.65 16.68 11.19
CA LEU A 28 -4.43 17.89 10.39
C LEU A 28 -5.70 18.74 10.16
N GLY A 29 -6.88 18.30 10.60
CA GLY A 29 -8.13 19.04 10.44
C GLY A 29 -8.58 19.18 8.99
N ASN A 30 -8.23 18.22 8.12
CA ASN A 30 -8.61 18.25 6.72
C ASN A 30 -10.09 17.87 6.55
N ASP A 31 -10.94 18.71 5.95
CA ASP A 31 -12.39 18.45 5.84
C ASP A 31 -12.73 17.13 5.14
N ASN A 32 -11.91 16.73 4.15
CA ASN A 32 -12.07 15.51 3.38
C ASN A 32 -11.14 14.37 3.86
N TRP A 33 -10.72 14.41 5.13
CA TRP A 33 -9.73 13.51 5.72
C TRP A 33 -9.92 12.03 5.35
N PHE A 34 -11.16 11.52 5.38
CA PHE A 34 -11.44 10.12 5.09
C PHE A 34 -11.22 9.76 3.62
N SER A 35 -11.78 10.56 2.71
CA SER A 35 -11.64 10.35 1.26
C SER A 35 -10.18 10.43 0.83
N VAL A 36 -9.43 11.39 1.38
CA VAL A 36 -7.99 11.54 1.11
C VAL A 36 -7.19 10.37 1.67
N ALA A 37 -7.50 9.90 2.89
CA ALA A 37 -6.85 8.71 3.48
C ALA A 37 -7.11 7.44 2.66
N LEU A 38 -8.33 7.27 2.17
CA LEU A 38 -8.74 6.12 1.37
C LEU A 38 -8.04 6.11 0.00
N LEU A 39 -7.95 7.26 -0.67
CA LEU A 39 -7.19 7.41 -1.91
C LEU A 39 -5.68 7.18 -1.70
N ALA A 40 -5.10 7.78 -0.66
CA ALA A 40 -3.68 7.61 -0.35
C ALA A 40 -3.32 6.12 -0.11
N SER A 41 -4.09 5.45 0.74
CA SER A 41 -3.88 4.02 1.04
C SER A 41 -4.11 3.10 -0.16
N LEU A 42 -5.06 3.43 -1.05
CA LEU A 42 -5.25 2.72 -2.32
C LEU A 42 -4.03 2.88 -3.24
N VAL A 43 -3.49 4.09 -3.36
CA VAL A 43 -2.30 4.35 -4.19
C VAL A 43 -1.09 3.59 -3.63
N ASP A 44 -0.84 3.65 -2.32
CA ASP A 44 0.28 2.93 -1.70
C ASP A 44 0.18 1.42 -1.89
N THR A 45 -1.02 0.86 -1.71
CA THR A 45 -1.26 -0.57 -1.90
C THR A 45 -1.17 -0.96 -3.38
N GLY A 46 -1.64 -0.10 -4.28
CA GLY A 46 -1.53 -0.29 -5.73
C GLY A 46 -0.07 -0.36 -6.18
N ILE A 47 0.78 0.55 -5.70
CA ILE A 47 2.23 0.53 -5.97
C ILE A 47 2.85 -0.76 -5.41
N ALA A 48 2.52 -1.15 -4.18
CA ALA A 48 3.00 -2.39 -3.60
C ALA A 48 2.60 -3.63 -4.43
N ALA A 49 1.37 -3.66 -4.96
CA ALA A 49 0.88 -4.75 -5.80
C ALA A 49 1.62 -4.80 -7.15
N VAL A 50 1.86 -3.65 -7.79
CA VAL A 50 2.65 -3.56 -9.03
C VAL A 50 4.07 -4.04 -8.80
N LEU A 51 4.70 -3.61 -7.71
CA LEU A 51 6.05 -4.07 -7.34
C LEU A 51 6.07 -5.59 -7.11
N GLN A 52 5.11 -6.14 -6.37
CA GLN A 52 4.99 -7.60 -6.18
C GLN A 52 4.83 -8.33 -7.52
N PHE A 53 4.07 -7.76 -8.46
CA PHE A 53 3.89 -8.34 -9.80
C PHE A 53 5.20 -8.34 -10.60
N VAL A 54 5.87 -7.20 -10.71
CA VAL A 54 7.14 -7.04 -11.45
C VAL A 54 8.22 -7.97 -10.90
N PHE A 55 8.41 -8.02 -9.57
CA PHE A 55 9.39 -8.91 -8.95
C PHE A 55 9.03 -10.39 -9.05
N ARG A 56 7.76 -10.73 -9.27
CA ARG A 56 7.33 -12.11 -9.50
C ARG A 56 7.61 -12.56 -10.93
N GLU A 57 7.42 -11.66 -11.90
CA GLU A 57 7.75 -11.91 -13.32
C GLU A 57 9.26 -11.98 -13.56
N GLU A 58 10.06 -11.10 -12.93
CA GLU A 58 11.53 -11.16 -12.98
C GLU A 58 12.06 -12.55 -12.55
N LYS A 59 11.51 -13.10 -11.46
CA LYS A 59 11.87 -14.45 -10.99
C LYS A 59 11.46 -15.58 -11.93
N ARG A 60 10.48 -15.36 -12.81
CA ARG A 60 10.02 -16.34 -13.80
C ARG A 60 10.88 -16.33 -15.06
N GLY A 61 11.34 -15.17 -15.50
CA GLY A 61 12.20 -15.03 -16.69
C GLY A 61 13.67 -15.41 -16.50
N VAL A 62 14.12 -15.58 -15.24
CA VAL A 62 15.50 -15.99 -14.89
C VAL A 62 15.62 -17.53 -14.73
N ARG A 63 14.56 -18.30 -15.01
CA ARG A 63 14.58 -19.78 -15.01
C ARG A 63 14.71 -20.36 -16.41
#